data_AF-A0A850W1F2-F1
#
_entry.id   AF-A0A850W1F2-F1
#
_cell.length_a   1.000
_cell.length_b   1.000
_cell.length_c   1.000
_cell.angle_alpha   90.00
_cell.angle_beta   90.00
_cell.angle_gamma   90.00
#
_symmetry.space_group_name_H-M   'P 1'
#
loop_
_entity.id
_entity.type
_entity.pdbx_description
1 polymer ?
#
loop_
_entity_poly.entity_id
_entity_poly.type
_entity_poly.pdbx_seq_one_letter_code
_entity_poly.pdbx_strand_id
1 'polypeptide(L)'
;LGDDSNPHLQIPVVCYENPLFHANGNPVQEEKVLKCEKYFSVTERLSFKRELSWYRGRRPRTAFTRNQIEVLENVFKMNSYPGIDIREELARKLDLDEDRIQIWFQNRRAKLKRSHRESQFLMVKNTFTSSLLE
;
A
#
# COMPACT_ATOMS: atom_id res chain seq x y z
N LEU A 1 54.65 18.42 8.76
CA LEU A 1 53.82 19.15 7.77
C LEU A 1 52.88 18.11 7.17
N GLY A 2 51.55 18.28 7.25
CA GLY A 2 50.55 17.30 6.76
C GLY A 2 50.60 15.97 7.53
N ASP A 3 49.70 15.62 8.45
CA ASP A 3 48.28 15.96 8.64
C ASP A 3 47.34 15.38 7.57
N ASP A 4 46.26 14.73 8.02
CA ASP A 4 45.61 13.62 7.32
C ASP A 4 44.43 14.05 6.44
N SER A 5 44.52 13.75 5.15
CA SER A 5 43.46 14.03 4.18
C SER A 5 42.41 12.92 4.11
N ASN A 6 41.56 12.82 5.14
CA ASN A 6 40.33 12.01 5.10
C ASN A 6 39.08 12.91 4.92
N PRO A 7 38.53 13.05 3.70
CA PRO A 7 37.42 13.96 3.42
C PRO A 7 36.11 13.47 4.06
N HIS A 8 35.81 14.00 5.24
CA HIS A 8 34.61 13.70 6.02
C HIS A 8 33.32 13.93 5.20
N LEU A 9 32.59 12.85 4.90
CA LEU A 9 31.32 12.90 4.16
C LEU A 9 30.23 13.63 4.99
N GLN A 10 30.13 14.95 4.83
CA GLN A 10 29.05 15.75 5.40
C GLN A 10 27.74 15.49 4.64
N ILE A 11 27.00 14.48 5.09
CA ILE A 11 25.60 14.29 4.71
C ILE A 11 24.81 15.49 5.27
N PRO A 12 24.10 16.28 4.45
CA PRO A 12 23.28 17.37 4.95
C PRO A 12 22.17 16.82 5.85
N VAL A 13 22.15 17.23 7.12
CA VAL A 13 21.08 16.87 8.05
C VAL A 13 19.82 17.63 7.64
N VAL A 14 18.92 16.94 6.94
CA VAL A 14 17.58 17.45 6.65
C VAL A 14 16.79 17.45 7.96
N CYS A 15 16.68 18.61 8.60
CA CYS A 15 15.88 18.78 9.81
C CYS A 15 14.42 18.44 9.50
N TYR A 16 13.94 17.31 10.03
CA TYR A 16 12.54 16.89 9.95
C TYR A 16 11.67 17.65 10.96
N GLU A 17 11.68 18.99 10.85
CA GLU A 17 10.60 19.82 11.39
C GLU A 17 9.33 19.48 10.60
N ASN A 18 8.44 18.70 11.21
CA ASN A 18 7.32 18.06 10.55
C ASN A 18 6.00 18.77 10.91
N PRO A 19 5.57 19.82 10.18
CA PRO A 19 4.63 20.79 10.73
C PRO A 19 3.18 20.41 10.44
N LEU A 20 2.45 20.06 11.50
CA LEU A 20 1.04 20.40 11.71
C LEU A 20 0.08 20.29 10.50
N PHE A 21 -0.52 19.11 10.31
CA PHE A 21 -1.84 19.02 9.64
C PHE A 21 -2.81 18.10 10.37
N HIS A 22 -3.40 18.61 11.46
CA HIS A 22 -4.73 18.16 11.88
C HIS A 22 -5.73 18.50 10.77
N ALA A 23 -6.53 17.52 10.35
CA ALA A 23 -7.50 17.70 9.28
C ALA A 23 -8.71 18.52 9.76
N ASN A 24 -8.70 19.82 9.47
CA ASN A 24 -9.87 20.70 9.55
C ASN A 24 -9.95 21.54 8.26
N GLY A 25 -11.08 21.45 7.55
CA GLY A 25 -11.27 21.99 6.19
C GLY A 25 -11.46 23.50 6.14
N ASN A 26 -10.41 24.27 6.41
CA ASN A 26 -10.42 25.73 6.26
C ASN A 26 -9.93 26.17 4.87
N PRO A 27 -10.67 27.04 4.14
CA PRO A 27 -10.28 27.52 2.81
C PRO A 27 -9.00 28.36 2.80
N VAL A 28 -8.58 28.87 3.96
CA VAL A 28 -7.35 29.67 4.20
C VAL A 28 -6.04 28.91 3.84
N GLN A 29 -6.11 27.61 3.49
CA GLN A 29 -4.96 26.88 2.96
C GLN A 29 -4.70 27.14 1.47
N GLU A 30 -5.72 27.47 0.67
CA GLU A 30 -5.61 27.51 -0.81
C GLU A 30 -4.72 28.68 -1.29
N GLU A 31 -4.85 29.84 -0.64
CA GLU A 31 -4.00 31.02 -0.88
C GLU A 31 -2.51 30.77 -0.52
N LYS A 32 -2.23 29.88 0.45
CA LYS A 32 -0.86 29.49 0.82
C LYS A 32 -0.23 28.57 -0.21
N VAL A 33 -1.01 27.72 -0.88
CA VAL A 33 -0.53 26.88 -2.00
C VAL A 33 -0.11 27.75 -3.19
N LEU A 34 -0.93 28.74 -3.55
CA LEU A 34 -0.67 29.70 -4.64
C LEU A 34 0.67 30.46 -4.46
N LYS A 35 1.04 30.80 -3.22
CA LYS A 35 2.30 31.52 -2.94
C LYS A 35 3.57 30.67 -3.10
N CYS A 36 3.45 29.34 -3.09
CA CYS A 36 4.57 28.41 -3.20
C CYS A 36 4.88 28.02 -4.67
N GLU A 37 3.88 28.03 -5.55
CA GLU A 37 4.02 27.62 -6.96
C GLU A 37 5.13 28.36 -7.74
N LYS A 38 5.48 29.59 -7.35
CA LYS A 38 6.47 30.43 -8.04
C LYS A 38 7.93 30.03 -7.80
N TYR A 39 8.21 29.20 -6.78
CA TYR A 39 9.57 28.85 -6.36
C TYR A 39 9.96 27.39 -6.65
N PHE A 40 9.01 26.51 -6.94
CA PHE A 40 9.28 25.12 -7.31
C PHE A 40 9.49 24.96 -8.83
N SER A 41 10.47 24.15 -9.21
CA SER A 41 10.68 23.74 -10.59
C SER A 41 9.50 22.89 -11.11
N VAL A 42 9.41 22.74 -12.44
CA VAL A 42 8.40 21.88 -13.08
C VAL A 42 8.46 20.45 -12.54
N THR A 43 9.67 19.93 -12.28
CA THR A 43 9.91 18.59 -11.73
C THR A 43 9.31 18.44 -10.32
N GLU A 44 9.49 19.44 -9.46
CA GLU A 44 9.02 19.42 -8.06
C GLU A 44 7.50 19.64 -7.97
N ARG A 45 6.93 20.47 -8.85
CA ARG A 45 5.47 20.59 -8.96
C ARG A 45 4.83 19.26 -9.42
N LEU A 46 5.53 18.48 -10.24
CA LEU A 46 5.11 17.15 -10.67
C LEU A 46 5.33 16.06 -9.61
N SER A 47 6.38 16.14 -8.78
CA SER A 47 6.53 15.23 -7.64
C SER A 47 5.45 15.49 -6.59
N PHE A 48 5.22 16.74 -6.20
CA PHE A 48 4.20 17.11 -5.20
C PHE A 48 2.78 16.74 -5.65
N LYS A 49 2.43 16.91 -6.93
CA LYS A 49 1.15 16.39 -7.47
C LYS A 49 1.06 14.87 -7.41
N ARG A 50 2.14 14.14 -7.72
CA ARG A 50 2.19 12.68 -7.62
C ARG A 50 2.08 12.22 -6.17
N GLU A 51 2.66 12.98 -5.25
CA GLU A 51 2.63 12.71 -3.81
C GLU A 51 1.21 12.85 -3.24
N LEU A 52 0.58 14.00 -3.45
CA LEU A 52 -0.83 14.22 -3.07
C LEU A 52 -1.78 13.20 -3.72
N SER A 53 -1.47 12.70 -4.92
CA SER A 53 -2.29 11.68 -5.59
C SER A 53 -2.27 10.30 -4.91
N TRP A 54 -1.16 9.87 -4.28
CA TRP A 54 -1.15 8.55 -3.62
C TRP A 54 -2.03 8.55 -2.35
N TYR A 55 -2.40 9.73 -1.80
CA TYR A 55 -3.26 9.91 -0.62
C TYR A 55 -4.71 10.23 -1.02
N ARG A 56 -4.94 11.30 -1.80
CA ARG A 56 -6.31 11.77 -2.14
C ARG A 56 -7.17 10.72 -2.87
N GLY A 57 -6.57 9.73 -3.52
CA GLY A 57 -7.29 8.70 -4.29
C GLY A 57 -7.63 7.40 -3.56
N ARG A 58 -7.17 7.18 -2.32
CA ARG A 58 -7.37 5.88 -1.64
C ARG A 58 -8.68 5.84 -0.85
N ARG A 59 -9.61 4.97 -1.27
CA ARG A 59 -10.80 4.63 -0.46
C ARG A 59 -10.37 4.15 0.95
N PRO A 60 -11.10 4.51 2.01
CA PRO A 60 -10.76 4.09 3.38
C PRO A 60 -10.76 2.57 3.51
N ARG A 61 -9.90 2.05 4.41
CA ARG A 61 -9.67 0.61 4.59
C ARG A 61 -10.83 -0.03 5.35
N THR A 62 -11.61 -0.87 4.66
CA THR A 62 -12.58 -1.76 5.30
C THR A 62 -11.87 -2.79 6.19
N ALA A 63 -12.36 -2.97 7.42
CA ALA A 63 -12.06 -4.12 8.24
C ALA A 63 -13.26 -5.07 8.18
N PHE A 64 -13.03 -6.34 7.83
CA PHE A 64 -14.10 -7.35 7.75
C PHE A 64 -14.23 -8.08 9.08
N THR A 65 -15.46 -8.32 9.51
CA THR A 65 -15.76 -9.18 10.66
C THR A 65 -15.42 -10.64 10.36
N ARG A 66 -15.25 -11.45 11.41
CA ARG A 66 -14.99 -12.89 11.28
C ARG A 66 -16.05 -13.61 10.44
N ASN A 67 -17.33 -13.34 10.69
CA ASN A 67 -18.46 -13.93 9.94
C ASN A 67 -18.41 -13.58 8.44
N GLN A 68 -18.15 -12.31 8.09
CA GLN A 68 -17.98 -11.89 6.70
C GLN A 68 -16.82 -12.65 6.03
N ILE A 69 -15.68 -12.79 6.71
CA ILE A 69 -14.52 -13.55 6.20
C ILE A 69 -14.88 -15.03 6.00
N GLU A 70 -15.57 -15.68 6.95
CA GLU A 70 -15.94 -17.09 6.86
C GLU A 70 -16.90 -17.37 5.69
N VAL A 71 -17.86 -16.49 5.41
CA VAL A 71 -18.73 -16.58 4.21
C VAL A 71 -17.93 -16.37 2.92
N LEU A 72 -17.04 -15.37 2.88
CA LEU A 72 -16.20 -15.07 1.71
C LEU A 72 -15.22 -16.21 1.39
N GLU A 73 -14.57 -16.79 2.40
CA GLU A 73 -13.72 -17.99 2.27
C GLU A 73 -14.51 -19.21 1.80
N ASN A 74 -15.77 -19.38 2.24
CA ASN A 74 -16.61 -20.49 1.79
C ASN A 74 -16.94 -20.38 0.29
N VAL A 75 -17.33 -19.19 -0.19
CA VAL A 75 -17.54 -18.98 -1.63
C VAL A 75 -16.22 -19.11 -2.40
N PHE A 76 -15.09 -18.60 -1.87
CA PHE A 76 -13.78 -18.70 -2.52
C PHE A 76 -13.33 -20.13 -2.82
N LYS A 77 -13.66 -21.09 -1.94
CA LYS A 77 -13.41 -22.53 -2.15
C LYS A 77 -14.18 -23.10 -3.33
N MET A 78 -15.41 -22.65 -3.57
CA MET A 78 -16.27 -23.13 -4.65
C MET A 78 -16.01 -22.40 -5.97
N ASN A 79 -15.81 -21.08 -5.89
CA ASN A 79 -15.46 -20.22 -7.01
C ASN A 79 -14.51 -19.09 -6.57
N SER A 80 -13.24 -19.16 -6.97
CA SER A 80 -12.24 -18.13 -6.70
C SER A 80 -12.36 -16.89 -7.61
N TYR A 81 -13.24 -16.90 -8.62
CA TYR A 81 -13.52 -15.84 -9.60
C TYR A 81 -15.04 -15.62 -9.78
N PRO A 82 -15.77 -15.15 -8.74
CA PRO A 82 -17.20 -14.90 -8.84
C PRO A 82 -17.54 -13.79 -9.86
N GLY A 83 -18.57 -14.03 -10.68
CA GLY A 83 -19.20 -13.05 -11.57
C GLY A 83 -19.88 -11.91 -10.81
N ILE A 84 -20.39 -10.90 -11.52
CA ILE A 84 -20.96 -9.69 -10.89
C ILE A 84 -22.12 -10.04 -9.96
N ASP A 85 -23.07 -10.84 -10.43
CA ASP A 85 -24.30 -11.22 -9.72
C ASP A 85 -23.99 -11.90 -8.36
N ILE A 86 -22.97 -12.75 -8.32
CA ILE A 86 -22.51 -13.42 -7.10
C ILE A 86 -21.86 -12.42 -6.12
N ARG A 87 -21.17 -11.39 -6.62
CA ARG A 87 -20.54 -10.36 -5.78
C ARG A 87 -21.57 -9.35 -5.27
N GLU A 88 -22.61 -9.04 -6.06
CA GLU A 88 -23.76 -8.23 -5.63
C GLU A 88 -24.61 -8.98 -4.59
N GLU A 89 -24.86 -10.28 -4.76
CA GLU A 89 -25.55 -11.07 -3.74
C GLU A 89 -24.75 -11.12 -2.42
N LEU A 90 -23.43 -11.28 -2.49
CA LEU A 90 -22.56 -11.20 -1.32
C LEU A 90 -22.53 -9.79 -0.70
N ALA A 91 -22.56 -8.73 -1.51
CA ALA A 91 -22.63 -7.35 -1.05
C ALA A 91 -23.90 -7.11 -0.20
N ARG A 92 -25.07 -7.48 -0.72
CA ARG A 92 -26.36 -7.39 0.01
C ARG A 92 -26.37 -8.26 1.27
N LYS A 93 -25.85 -9.49 1.19
CA LYS A 93 -25.87 -10.46 2.30
C LYS A 93 -24.91 -10.11 3.44
N LEU A 94 -23.84 -9.37 3.16
CA LEU A 94 -22.77 -9.06 4.12
C LEU A 94 -22.73 -7.59 4.56
N ASP A 95 -23.61 -6.74 4.02
CA ASP A 95 -23.64 -5.28 4.23
C ASP A 95 -22.31 -4.61 3.89
N LEU A 96 -21.93 -4.72 2.61
CA LEU A 96 -20.65 -4.25 2.05
C LEU A 96 -20.82 -3.76 0.61
N ASP A 97 -20.03 -2.79 0.15
CA ASP A 97 -19.98 -2.45 -1.28
C ASP A 97 -19.48 -3.65 -2.11
N GLU A 98 -20.03 -3.85 -3.32
CA GLU A 98 -19.56 -4.84 -4.29
C GLU A 98 -18.04 -4.71 -4.56
N ASP A 99 -17.55 -3.46 -4.64
CA ASP A 99 -16.12 -3.13 -4.78
C ASP A 99 -15.27 -3.75 -3.65
N ARG A 100 -15.79 -3.84 -2.42
CA ARG A 100 -15.08 -4.48 -1.30
C ARG A 100 -15.03 -5.99 -1.46
N ILE A 101 -16.10 -6.59 -1.98
CA ILE A 101 -16.12 -8.01 -2.36
C ILE A 101 -15.09 -8.27 -3.47
N GLN A 102 -15.12 -7.49 -4.56
CA GLN A 102 -14.15 -7.58 -5.66
C GLN A 102 -12.70 -7.46 -5.17
N ILE A 103 -12.39 -6.43 -4.38
CA ILE A 103 -11.06 -6.20 -3.81
C ILE A 103 -10.65 -7.33 -2.85
N TRP A 104 -11.58 -7.88 -2.05
CA TRP A 104 -11.30 -9.03 -1.19
C TRP A 104 -10.90 -10.26 -2.03
N PHE A 105 -11.68 -10.61 -3.06
CA PHE A 105 -11.38 -11.76 -3.92
C PHE A 105 -10.06 -11.59 -4.69
N GLN A 106 -9.74 -10.38 -5.18
CA GLN A 106 -8.44 -10.08 -5.78
C GLN A 106 -7.29 -10.28 -4.78
N ASN A 107 -7.40 -9.72 -3.57
CA ASN A 107 -6.39 -9.88 -2.51
C ASN A 107 -6.25 -11.34 -2.07
N ARG A 108 -7.34 -12.10 -2.01
CA ARG A 108 -7.35 -13.52 -1.63
C ARG A 108 -6.59 -14.39 -2.63
N ARG A 109 -6.79 -14.16 -3.94
CA ARG A 109 -5.98 -14.78 -5.01
C ARG A 109 -4.51 -14.34 -4.93
N ALA A 110 -4.24 -13.07 -4.63
CA ALA A 110 -2.87 -12.58 -4.45
C ALA A 110 -2.16 -13.20 -3.23
N LYS A 111 -2.87 -13.46 -2.12
CA LYS A 111 -2.34 -14.20 -0.96
C LYS A 111 -2.02 -15.65 -1.31
N LEU A 112 -2.93 -16.34 -2.01
CA LEU A 112 -2.72 -17.72 -2.49
C LEU A 112 -1.48 -17.81 -3.40
N LYS A 113 -1.34 -16.90 -4.37
CA LYS A 113 -0.18 -16.84 -5.28
C LYS A 113 1.15 -16.54 -4.57
N ARG A 114 1.15 -15.75 -3.49
CA ARG A 114 2.37 -15.55 -2.66
C ARG A 114 2.72 -16.82 -1.89
N SER A 115 1.76 -17.41 -1.18
CA SER A 115 1.98 -18.60 -0.35
C SER A 115 2.58 -19.77 -1.16
N HIS A 116 2.13 -19.99 -2.39
CA HIS A 116 2.72 -21.03 -3.26
C HIS A 116 4.18 -20.73 -3.65
N ARG A 117 4.53 -19.46 -3.93
CA ARG A 117 5.91 -19.05 -4.24
C ARG A 117 6.83 -19.12 -3.02
N GLU A 118 6.32 -18.71 -1.87
CA GLU A 118 7.02 -18.73 -0.59
C GLU A 118 7.29 -20.18 -0.14
N SER A 119 6.31 -21.07 -0.31
CA SER A 119 6.47 -22.51 -0.12
C SER A 119 7.52 -23.12 -1.04
N GLN A 120 7.49 -22.84 -2.36
CA GLN A 120 8.56 -23.29 -3.27
C GLN A 120 9.94 -22.76 -2.87
N PHE A 121 10.05 -21.47 -2.54
CA PHE A 121 11.32 -20.85 -2.13
C PHE A 121 11.88 -21.47 -0.84
N LEU A 122 11.01 -21.79 0.12
CA LEU A 122 11.41 -22.46 1.37
C LEU A 122 11.84 -23.91 1.12
N MET A 123 11.16 -24.63 0.21
CA MET A 123 11.57 -25.99 -0.20
C MET A 123 12.95 -25.98 -0.87
N VAL A 124 13.17 -25.10 -1.86
CA VAL A 124 14.45 -24.96 -2.57
C VAL A 124 15.58 -24.56 -1.61
N LYS A 125 15.30 -23.66 -0.65
CA LYS A 125 16.25 -23.35 0.43
C LYS A 125 16.59 -24.59 1.24
N ASN A 126 15.60 -25.33 1.72
CA ASN A 126 15.82 -26.50 2.57
C ASN A 126 16.66 -27.57 1.87
N THR A 127 16.38 -27.86 0.59
CA THR A 127 17.21 -28.78 -0.22
C THR A 127 18.64 -28.27 -0.37
N PHE A 128 18.83 -26.97 -0.64
CA PHE A 128 20.16 -26.39 -0.83
C PHE A 128 20.97 -26.32 0.47
N THR A 129 20.31 -26.13 1.63
CA THR A 129 20.98 -26.19 2.93
C THR A 129 21.32 -27.60 3.38
N SER A 130 20.52 -28.61 3.02
CA SER A 130 20.91 -30.02 3.26
C SER A 130 22.14 -30.40 2.44
N SER A 131 22.19 -30.05 1.15
CA SER A 131 23.34 -30.32 0.27
C SER A 131 24.57 -29.43 0.48
N LEU A 132 24.65 -28.73 1.62
CA LEU A 132 25.77 -27.87 2.03
C LEU A 132 26.20 -28.14 3.49
N LEU A 133 25.63 -29.19 4.10
CA LEU A 133 25.97 -29.71 5.42
C LEU A 133 26.39 -31.20 5.34
N GLU A 134 26.66 -31.66 4.11
CA GLU A 134 27.33 -32.92 3.72
C GLU A 134 28.70 -32.57 3.11
#